data_AF-A0A1F4QH99-F1
#
_entry.id   AF-A0A1F4QH99-F1
#
_cell.length_a   1.000
_cell.length_b   1.000
_cell.length_c   1.000
_cell.angle_alpha   90.00
_cell.angle_beta   90.00
_cell.angle_gamma   90.00
#
_symmetry.space_group_name_H-M   'P 1'
#
loop_
_entity.id
_entity.type
_entity.pdbx_description
1 polymer ?
#
loop_
_entity_poly.entity_id
_entity_poly.type
_entity_poly.pdbx_seq_one_letter_code
_entity_poly.pdbx_strand_id
1 'polypeptide(L)'
;MLAFFFLVLIGSGVVTVLMAPFLWGRHGDALEVAPEAPSDLLARKEAAYSALKELEFDYRTRKLSQEDYEELRAVYRVEAAEALKAMDQGATPPRDLDALIDAEVSAWRARRVNQEGAVHETA
;
A
#
# COMPACT_ATOMS: atom_id res chain seq x y z
N MET A 1 -8.53 25.53 -29.88
CA MET A 1 -7.62 24.40 -29.56
C MET A 1 -6.29 24.87 -28.98
N LEU A 2 -5.54 25.78 -29.63
CA LEU A 2 -4.27 26.30 -29.12
C LEU A 2 -4.34 26.91 -27.70
N ALA A 3 -5.35 27.76 -27.44
CA ALA A 3 -5.51 28.42 -26.13
C ALA A 3 -5.76 27.45 -24.96
N PHE A 4 -6.36 26.28 -25.25
CA PHE A 4 -6.62 25.25 -24.24
C PHE A 4 -5.33 24.50 -23.89
N PHE A 5 -4.49 24.23 -24.90
CA PHE A 5 -3.16 23.69 -24.70
C PHE A 5 -2.29 24.62 -23.86
N PHE A 6 -2.30 25.93 -24.12
CA PHE A 6 -1.55 26.90 -23.32
C PHE A 6 -2.02 26.95 -21.86
N LEU A 7 -3.33 26.86 -21.61
CA LEU A 7 -3.89 26.89 -20.26
C LEU A 7 -3.52 25.63 -19.45
N VAL A 8 -3.53 24.47 -20.10
CA VAL A 8 -3.09 23.19 -19.51
C VAL A 8 -1.57 23.18 -19.29
N LEU A 9 -0.78 23.71 -20.23
CA LEU A 9 0.68 23.78 -20.12
C LEU A 9 1.14 24.67 -18.96
N ILE A 10 0.47 25.83 -18.77
CA ILE A 10 0.78 26.75 -17.67
C ILE A 10 0.37 26.13 -16.33
N GLY A 11 -0.81 25.49 -16.25
CA GLY A 11 -1.26 24.79 -15.05
C GLY A 11 -0.34 23.62 -14.66
N SER A 12 0.08 22.82 -15.65
CA SER A 12 1.03 21.73 -15.46
C SER A 12 2.39 22.23 -14.98
N GLY A 13 2.90 23.32 -15.54
CA GLY A 13 4.22 23.85 -15.20
C GLY A 13 4.37 24.24 -13.73
N VAL A 14 3.33 24.80 -13.11
CA VAL A 14 3.34 25.16 -11.68
C VAL A 14 3.39 23.91 -10.80
N VAL A 15 2.63 22.87 -11.16
CA VAL A 15 2.65 21.58 -10.44
C VAL A 15 4.01 20.90 -10.58
N THR A 16 4.60 20.90 -11.78
CA THR A 16 5.92 20.32 -12.02
C THR A 16 7.02 21.06 -11.27
N VAL A 17 7.00 22.39 -11.21
CA VAL A 17 8.01 23.20 -10.48
C VAL A 17 7.87 23.04 -8.96
N LEU A 18 6.66 22.85 -8.44
CA LEU A 18 6.42 22.53 -7.02
C LEU A 18 6.80 21.08 -6.67
N MET A 19 6.69 20.15 -7.63
CA MET A 19 7.13 18.76 -7.47
C MET A 19 8.62 18.55 -7.71
N ALA A 20 9.30 19.45 -8.41
CA ALA A 20 10.74 19.37 -8.69
C ALA A 20 11.63 19.29 -7.43
N PRO A 21 11.45 20.12 -6.36
CA PRO A 21 12.25 19.97 -5.14
C PRO A 21 11.94 18.69 -4.36
N PHE A 22 10.76 18.10 -4.56
CA PHE A 22 10.32 16.88 -3.89
C PHE A 22 10.84 15.60 -4.59
N LEU A 23 10.98 15.63 -5.91
CA LEU A 23 11.51 14.51 -6.71
C LEU A 23 13.04 14.49 -6.77
N TRP A 24 13.71 15.64 -6.67
CA TRP A 24 15.18 15.72 -6.72
C TRP A 24 15.87 15.83 -5.35
N GLY A 25 15.14 16.04 -4.27
CA GLY A 25 15.69 16.15 -2.93
C GLY A 25 15.97 14.81 -2.23
N ARG A 26 16.79 13.91 -2.81
CA ARG A 26 17.62 12.89 -2.10
C ARG A 26 18.31 11.84 -3.00
N HIS A 27 18.88 12.26 -4.12
CA HIS A 27 19.93 11.44 -4.75
C HIS A 27 21.28 12.13 -4.56
N GLY A 28 22.04 11.64 -3.58
CA GLY A 28 23.43 12.04 -3.35
C GLY A 28 23.76 12.28 -1.89
N ASP A 29 23.75 11.23 -1.08
CA ASP A 29 25.00 10.76 -0.49
C ASP A 29 24.80 9.40 0.17
N ALA A 30 25.62 8.46 -0.28
CA ALA A 30 25.65 7.08 0.19
C ALA A 30 26.23 7.03 1.61
N LEU A 31 25.39 7.10 2.65
CA LEU A 31 25.79 6.82 4.03
C LEU A 31 24.63 6.19 4.79
N GLU A 32 24.83 4.95 5.22
CA GLU A 32 24.05 4.20 6.22
C GLU A 32 22.54 4.06 5.92
N VAL A 33 22.13 2.84 5.55
CA VAL A 33 20.71 2.45 5.55
C VAL A 33 20.26 2.34 7.00
N ALA A 34 19.98 3.49 7.62
CA ALA A 34 19.18 3.53 8.82
C ALA A 34 17.80 2.93 8.51
N PRO A 35 17.22 2.13 9.41
CA PRO A 35 15.85 1.64 9.22
C PRO A 35 14.94 2.83 8.97
N GLU A 36 14.19 2.80 7.84
CA GLU A 36 13.26 3.87 7.47
C GLU A 36 12.32 4.15 8.65
N ALA A 37 12.16 5.43 8.99
CA ALA A 37 11.28 5.81 10.07
C ALA A 37 9.84 5.42 9.71
N PRO A 38 8.98 5.04 10.67
CA PRO A 38 7.58 4.72 10.41
C PRO A 38 6.81 5.83 9.67
N SER A 39 7.22 7.10 9.83
CA SER A 39 6.70 8.25 9.10
C SER A 39 6.99 8.19 7.60
N ASP A 40 8.17 7.69 7.23
CA ASP A 40 8.65 7.68 5.85
C ASP A 40 7.93 6.59 5.07
N LEU A 41 7.69 5.44 5.71
CA LEU A 41 6.86 4.36 5.18
C LEU A 41 5.41 4.81 4.97
N LEU A 42 4.84 5.57 5.90
CA LEU A 42 3.49 6.12 5.76
C LEU A 42 3.41 7.11 4.60
N ALA A 43 4.39 8.01 4.47
CA ALA A 43 4.46 8.96 3.37
C ALA A 43 4.58 8.26 2.01
N ARG A 44 5.40 7.19 1.92
CA ARG A 44 5.55 6.38 0.71
C ARG A 44 4.25 5.68 0.32
N LYS A 45 3.54 5.12 1.30
CA LYS A 45 2.20 4.57 1.08
C LYS A 45 1.25 5.65 0.53
N GLU A 46 1.15 6.80 1.18
CA GLU A 46 0.25 7.87 0.74
C GLU A 46 0.57 8.36 -0.68
N ALA A 47 1.85 8.49 -1.02
CA ALA A 47 2.30 8.83 -2.37
C ALA A 47 1.86 7.79 -3.41
N ALA A 48 2.10 6.50 -3.16
CA ALA A 48 1.72 5.42 -4.08
C ALA A 48 0.20 5.33 -4.27
N TYR A 49 -0.59 5.54 -3.21
CA TYR A 49 -2.05 5.59 -3.28
C TYR A 49 -2.56 6.80 -4.07
N SER A 50 -1.93 7.97 -3.89
CA SER A 50 -2.28 9.16 -4.66
C SER A 50 -2.01 8.97 -6.14
N ALA A 51 -0.84 8.40 -6.50
CA ALA A 51 -0.48 8.09 -7.88
C ALA A 51 -1.47 7.13 -8.53
N LEU A 52 -1.87 6.06 -7.83
CA LEU A 52 -2.89 5.12 -8.32
C LEU A 52 -4.24 5.80 -8.58
N LYS A 53 -4.64 6.74 -7.71
CA LYS A 53 -5.90 7.48 -7.84
C LYS A 53 -5.89 8.44 -9.02
N GLU A 54 -4.78 9.12 -9.25
CA GLU A 54 -4.58 10.01 -10.39
C GLU A 54 -4.57 9.22 -11.70
N LEU A 55 -3.86 8.10 -11.74
CA LEU A 55 -3.81 7.20 -12.89
C LEU A 55 -5.21 6.68 -13.29
N GLU A 56 -6.02 6.30 -12.29
CA GLU A 56 -7.42 5.87 -12.51
C GLU A 56 -8.30 7.02 -13.00
N PHE A 57 -8.04 8.24 -12.54
CA PHE A 57 -8.75 9.43 -13.03
C PHE A 57 -8.40 9.73 -14.49
N ASP A 58 -7.12 9.67 -14.85
CA ASP A 58 -6.66 9.92 -16.23
C ASP A 58 -7.15 8.85 -17.21
N TYR A 59 -7.19 7.59 -16.79
CA TYR A 59 -7.82 6.52 -17.57
C TYR A 59 -9.32 6.75 -17.76
N ARG A 60 -10.07 7.06 -16.70
CA ARG A 60 -11.52 7.34 -16.78
C ARG A 60 -11.86 8.53 -17.64
N THR A 61 -10.96 9.52 -17.70
CA THR A 61 -11.12 10.70 -18.56
C THR A 61 -10.59 10.49 -19.99
N ARG A 62 -10.18 9.26 -20.34
CA ARG A 62 -9.59 8.86 -21.63
C ARG A 62 -8.34 9.65 -22.01
N LYS A 63 -7.60 10.16 -21.03
CA LYS A 63 -6.28 10.77 -21.23
C LYS A 63 -5.17 9.73 -21.35
N LEU A 64 -5.43 8.51 -20.89
CA LEU A 64 -4.50 7.39 -20.89
C LEU A 64 -5.07 6.21 -21.66
N SER A 65 -4.22 5.49 -22.40
CA SER A 65 -4.62 4.23 -23.03
C SER A 65 -4.79 3.14 -21.95
N GLN A 66 -5.52 2.08 -22.28
CA GLN A 66 -5.69 0.95 -21.35
C GLN A 66 -4.36 0.24 -21.08
N GLU A 67 -3.50 0.15 -22.09
CA GLU A 67 -2.22 -0.56 -22.02
C GLU A 67 -1.26 0.18 -21.07
N ASP A 68 -1.14 1.51 -21.25
CA ASP A 68 -0.34 2.37 -20.37
C ASP A 68 -0.90 2.40 -18.93
N TYR A 69 -2.23 2.38 -18.79
CA TYR A 69 -2.89 2.30 -17.49
C TYR A 69 -2.50 1.03 -16.73
N GLU A 70 -2.57 -0.12 -17.41
CA GLU A 70 -2.28 -1.41 -16.77
C GLU A 70 -0.80 -1.53 -16.38
N GLU A 71 0.11 -1.03 -17.21
CA GLU A 71 1.54 -1.01 -16.93
C GLU A 71 1.87 -0.15 -15.71
N LEU A 72 1.47 1.13 -15.71
CA LEU A 72 1.75 2.04 -14.58
C LEU A 72 1.06 1.57 -13.29
N ARG A 73 -0.17 1.04 -13.39
CA ARG A 73 -0.90 0.52 -12.24
C ARG A 73 -0.18 -0.65 -11.58
N ALA A 74 0.44 -1.53 -12.37
CA ALA A 74 1.21 -2.65 -11.83
C ALA A 74 2.39 -2.16 -11.00
N VAL A 75 3.14 -1.18 -11.51
CA VAL A 75 4.30 -0.59 -10.82
C VAL A 75 3.90 0.04 -9.48
N TYR A 76 2.93 0.96 -9.48
CA TYR A 76 2.52 1.64 -8.26
C TYR A 76 1.85 0.71 -7.24
N ARG A 77 1.24 -0.39 -7.68
CA ARG A 77 0.74 -1.42 -6.77
C ARG A 77 1.83 -2.17 -6.04
N VAL A 78 2.90 -2.52 -6.75
CA VAL A 78 4.05 -3.20 -6.14
C VAL A 78 4.66 -2.26 -5.09
N GLU A 79 4.85 -0.99 -5.43
CA GLU A 79 5.38 -0.01 -4.49
C GLU A 79 4.49 0.19 -3.25
N ALA A 80 3.17 0.27 -3.43
CA ALA A 80 2.22 0.36 -2.32
C ALA A 80 2.26 -0.91 -1.43
N ALA A 81 2.38 -2.09 -2.04
CA ALA A 81 2.46 -3.37 -1.33
C ALA A 81 3.76 -3.51 -0.54
N GLU A 82 4.88 -3.06 -1.10
CA GLU A 82 6.19 -3.05 -0.43
C GLU A 82 6.18 -2.12 0.78
N ALA A 83 5.62 -0.91 0.64
CA ALA A 83 5.49 0.03 1.76
C ALA A 83 4.65 -0.57 2.90
N LEU A 84 3.51 -1.20 2.58
CA LEU A 84 2.66 -1.87 3.58
C LEU A 84 3.40 -3.03 4.28
N LYS A 85 4.10 -3.86 3.51
CA LYS A 85 4.87 -4.99 4.07
C LYS A 85 5.98 -4.52 5.00
N ALA A 86 6.67 -3.42 4.68
CA ALA A 86 7.67 -2.83 5.54
C ALA A 86 7.08 -2.29 6.85
N MET A 87 5.87 -1.71 6.81
CA MET A 87 5.14 -1.28 8.01
C MET A 87 4.75 -2.47 8.89
N ASP A 88 4.29 -3.57 8.30
CA ASP A 88 3.91 -4.79 9.02
C ASP A 88 5.14 -5.47 9.67
N GLN A 89 6.30 -5.43 9.01
CA GLN A 89 7.55 -5.98 9.56
C GLN A 89 8.09 -5.18 10.76
N GLY A 90 7.79 -3.89 10.83
CA GLY A 90 8.10 -3.04 11.99
C GLY A 90 7.06 -3.12 13.11
N ALA A 91 5.93 -3.79 12.89
CA ALA A 91 4.90 -3.95 13.90
C ALA A 91 5.30 -5.08 14.87
N THR A 92 5.67 -4.72 16.10
CA THR A 92 5.85 -5.71 17.17
C THR A 92 4.48 -6.35 17.47
N PRO A 93 4.29 -7.66 17.26
CA PRO A 93 3.05 -8.31 17.63
C PRO A 93 2.83 -8.15 19.14
N PRO A 94 1.56 -8.11 19.61
CA PRO A 94 1.27 -8.08 21.04
C PRO A 94 2.04 -9.19 21.74
N ARG A 95 2.62 -8.88 22.92
CA ARG A 95 3.50 -9.79 23.69
C ARG A 95 2.88 -11.17 23.95
N ASP A 96 1.56 -11.27 23.88
CA ASP A 96 0.77 -12.46 24.19
C ASP A 96 -0.01 -13.00 22.98
N LEU A 97 0.31 -12.59 21.74
CA LEU A 97 -0.42 -13.03 20.55
C LEU A 97 -0.43 -14.56 20.41
N ASP A 98 0.71 -15.22 20.65
CA ASP A 98 0.82 -16.68 20.60
C ASP A 98 -0.07 -17.35 21.66
N ALA A 99 -0.12 -16.79 22.87
CA ALA A 99 -0.98 -17.29 23.94
C ALA A 99 -2.48 -17.12 23.63
N LEU A 100 -2.85 -16.01 22.96
CA LEU A 100 -4.23 -15.79 22.50
C LEU A 100 -4.62 -16.77 21.38
N ILE A 101 -3.71 -17.04 20.45
CA ILE A 101 -3.92 -18.01 19.37
C ILE A 101 -4.09 -19.41 19.95
N ASP A 102 -3.23 -19.83 20.88
CA ASP A 102 -3.29 -21.15 21.52
C ASP A 102 -4.57 -21.34 22.34
N ALA A 103 -4.98 -20.30 23.08
CA ALA A 103 -6.23 -20.28 23.81
C ALA A 103 -7.43 -20.46 22.86
N GLU A 104 -7.45 -19.74 21.74
CA GLU A 104 -8.52 -19.87 20.76
C GLU A 104 -8.52 -21.28 20.14
N VAL A 105 -7.39 -21.76 19.60
CA VAL A 105 -7.28 -23.08 18.96
C VAL A 105 -7.71 -24.22 19.89
N SER A 106 -7.36 -24.14 21.18
CA SER A 106 -7.78 -25.13 22.17
C SER A 106 -9.29 -25.11 22.41
N ALA A 107 -9.93 -23.93 22.44
CA ALA A 107 -11.38 -23.80 22.54
C ALA A 107 -12.10 -24.36 21.30
N TRP A 108 -11.53 -24.20 20.10
CA TRP A 108 -12.08 -24.83 18.88
C TRP A 108 -11.96 -26.36 18.91
N ARG A 109 -10.84 -26.89 19.40
CA ARG A 109 -10.64 -28.36 19.54
C ARG A 109 -11.57 -28.96 20.60
N ALA A 110 -11.75 -28.30 21.75
CA ALA A 110 -12.66 -28.76 22.79
C ALA A 110 -14.12 -28.81 22.31
N ARG A 111 -14.54 -27.80 21.54
CA ARG A 111 -15.89 -27.77 20.93
C ARG A 111 -16.10 -28.91 19.93
N ARG A 112 -15.11 -29.25 19.10
CA ARG A 112 -15.22 -30.38 18.16
C ARG A 112 -15.30 -31.73 18.87
N VAL A 113 -14.44 -31.98 19.86
CA VAL A 113 -14.46 -33.26 20.60
C VAL A 113 -15.80 -33.46 21.30
N ASN A 114 -16.40 -32.39 21.83
CA ASN A 114 -17.71 -32.46 22.47
C ASN A 114 -18.86 -32.69 21.46
N GLN A 115 -18.73 -32.20 20.22
CA GLN A 115 -19.69 -32.47 19.15
C GLN A 115 -19.55 -33.90 18.58
N GLU A 116 -18.32 -34.39 18.41
CA GLU A 116 -18.07 -35.76 17.92
C GLU A 116 -18.48 -36.82 18.96
N GLY A 117 -18.26 -36.56 20.25
CA GLY A 117 -18.74 -37.44 21.33
C GLY A 117 -20.27 -37.56 21.41
N ALA A 118 -21.00 -36.45 21.22
CA ALA A 118 -22.46 -36.43 21.24
C ALA A 118 -23.11 -37.20 20.07
N VAL A 119 -22.40 -37.34 18.93
CA VAL A 119 -22.89 -38.07 17.75
C VAL A 119 -22.74 -39.59 17.93
N HIS A 120 -21.81 -40.06 18.76
CA HIS A 120 -21.60 -41.49 18.99
C HIS A 120 -22.43 -42.08 20.14
N GLU A 121 -23.00 -41.27 21.03
CA GLU A 121 -23.84 -41.73 22.16
C GLU A 121 -25.33 -41.87 21.79
N THR A 122 -25.73 -41.44 20.59
CA THR A 122 -27.12 -41.46 20.12
C THR A 122 -27.44 -42.51 19.06
N ALA A 123 -26.52 -43.45 18.79
CA ALA A 123 -26.68 -44.58 17.86
C ALA A 123 -26.75 -45.92 18.61
#